data_AF-A0A932J3H2-F1
#
_entry.id   AF-A0A932J3H2-F1
#
_cell.length_a   1.000
_cell.length_b   1.000
_cell.length_c   1.000
_cell.angle_alpha   90.00
_cell.angle_beta   90.00
_cell.angle_gamma   90.00
#
_symmetry.space_group_name_H-M   'P 1'
#
loop_
_entity.id
_entity.type
_entity.pdbx_description
1 polymer ?
#
loop_
_entity_poly.entity_id
_entity_poly.type
_entity_poly.pdbx_seq_one_letter_code
_entity_poly.pdbx_strand_id
1 'polypeptide(L)'
;MLASPAPASPHAANRANVIPAYGSDENGLVYGYLFLPETSGHAVNTTQALQWLADAEQTPHGMPKASEADGKQGQSAGFVWLHFNLANATTLSWMQQNLQLPPEFYETLVDGSRSTRVDFADDHLIGVLNDVLFDFSFDPSQVSTLVLCAGHDLLLIIIFSLFLLRYVTTSNFI
;
A
#
# COMPACT_ATOMS: atom_id res chain seq x y z
N MET A 1 55.13 19.01 -19.20
CA MET A 1 54.76 18.30 -17.96
C MET A 1 53.29 18.62 -17.71
N LEU A 2 52.39 17.82 -18.29
CA LEU A 2 50.93 18.05 -18.27
C LEU A 2 50.33 17.16 -17.17
N ALA A 3 49.68 17.77 -16.18
CA ALA A 3 48.99 17.04 -15.11
C ALA A 3 47.67 16.46 -15.67
N SER A 4 47.46 15.15 -15.49
CA SER A 4 46.18 14.48 -15.76
C SER A 4 45.13 14.88 -14.70
N PRO A 5 43.86 15.10 -15.06
CA PRO A 5 42.80 15.26 -14.08
C PRO A 5 42.45 13.90 -13.44
N ALA A 6 42.18 13.93 -12.13
CA ALA A 6 41.79 12.76 -11.33
C ALA A 6 40.46 12.14 -11.83
N PRO A 7 40.27 10.82 -11.72
CA PRO A 7 39.01 10.18 -12.09
C PRO A 7 37.90 10.56 -11.11
N ALA A 8 36.75 10.98 -11.65
CA ALA A 8 35.53 11.24 -10.90
C ALA A 8 35.07 9.97 -10.16
N SER A 9 34.73 10.11 -8.88
CA SER A 9 34.22 9.02 -8.05
C SER A 9 32.90 8.45 -8.59
N PRO A 10 32.69 7.12 -8.56
CA PRO A 10 31.48 6.47 -9.08
C PRO A 10 30.25 6.58 -8.16
N HIS A 11 30.22 7.51 -7.21
CA HIS A 11 29.11 7.65 -6.25
C HIS A 11 27.97 8.55 -6.73
N ALA A 12 27.89 8.82 -8.03
CA ALA A 12 26.86 9.64 -8.66
C ALA A 12 25.85 8.78 -9.44
N ALA A 13 25.13 7.92 -8.73
CA ALA A 13 23.89 7.32 -9.22
C ALA A 13 22.91 7.09 -8.07
N ASN A 14 22.75 8.11 -7.22
CA ASN A 14 21.57 8.21 -6.38
C ASN A 14 20.40 8.58 -7.31
N ARG A 15 19.78 7.56 -7.93
CA ARG A 15 18.50 7.72 -8.63
C ARG A 15 17.53 8.23 -7.58
N ALA A 16 17.26 9.53 -7.65
CA ALA A 16 16.29 10.21 -6.82
C ALA A 16 15.03 9.34 -6.73
N ASN A 17 14.80 8.78 -5.54
CA ASN A 17 13.54 8.15 -5.20
C ASN A 17 12.54 9.30 -5.08
N VAL A 18 11.99 9.72 -6.22
CA VAL A 18 11.00 10.80 -6.27
C VAL A 18 9.73 10.21 -5.70
N ILE A 19 9.55 10.36 -4.39
CA ILE A 19 8.22 10.31 -3.78
C ILE A 19 7.42 11.37 -4.51
N PRO A 20 6.28 11.04 -5.16
CA PRO A 20 5.43 12.06 -5.75
C PRO A 20 5.11 13.10 -4.68
N ALA A 21 5.46 14.35 -4.96
CA ALA A 21 5.11 15.47 -4.12
C ALA A 21 3.59 15.48 -3.97
N TYR A 22 3.10 15.16 -2.77
CA TYR A 22 1.69 15.19 -2.37
C TYR A 22 0.70 14.82 -3.50
N GLY A 23 0.52 13.53 -3.72
CA GLY A 23 -0.41 13.02 -4.73
C GLY A 23 -0.25 11.51 -4.90
N SER A 24 -1.27 10.87 -5.47
CA SER A 24 -1.17 9.47 -5.88
C SER A 24 -0.37 9.32 -7.18
N ASP A 25 0.24 8.16 -7.40
CA ASP A 25 0.81 7.82 -8.71
C ASP A 25 -0.28 7.62 -9.79
N GLU A 26 0.14 7.28 -11.02
CA GLU A 26 -0.77 7.06 -12.16
C GLU A 26 -1.82 5.95 -11.93
N ASN A 27 -1.54 5.03 -11.00
CA ASN A 27 -2.40 3.92 -10.61
C ASN A 27 -3.21 4.22 -9.34
N GLY A 28 -3.03 5.41 -8.74
CA GLY A 28 -3.73 5.85 -7.54
C GLY A 28 -3.06 5.44 -6.23
N LEU A 29 -1.82 4.94 -6.26
CA LEU A 29 -1.05 4.63 -5.05
C LEU A 29 -0.64 5.94 -4.37
N VAL A 30 -1.12 6.15 -3.14
CA VAL A 30 -0.77 7.31 -2.31
C VAL A 30 0.51 7.02 -1.51
N TYR A 31 0.57 5.84 -0.88
CA TYR A 31 1.75 5.39 -0.14
C TYR A 31 2.03 3.93 -0.45
N GLY A 32 3.31 3.60 -0.68
CA GLY A 32 3.79 2.24 -0.77
C GLY A 32 5.03 2.07 0.09
N TYR A 33 5.06 1.04 0.93
CA TYR A 33 6.21 0.72 1.78
C TYR A 33 6.48 -0.77 1.80
N LEU A 34 7.75 -1.16 1.68
CA LEU A 34 8.23 -2.51 1.90
C LEU A 34 8.86 -2.63 3.28
N PHE A 35 8.39 -3.59 4.08
CA PHE A 35 8.92 -3.92 5.39
C PHE A 35 9.67 -5.25 5.33
N LEU A 36 10.94 -5.27 5.74
CA LEU A 36 11.72 -6.49 5.90
C LEU A 36 12.03 -6.70 7.39
N PRO A 37 12.36 -7.92 7.82
CA PRO A 37 12.72 -8.19 9.22
C PRO A 37 13.86 -7.28 9.68
N GLU A 38 13.71 -6.71 10.87
CA GLU A 38 14.74 -5.87 11.52
C GLU A 38 15.14 -4.61 10.72
N THR A 39 14.35 -4.18 9.73
CA THR A 39 14.58 -2.92 9.01
C THR A 39 13.37 -1.99 9.08
N SER A 40 13.62 -0.68 8.97
CA SER A 40 12.56 0.30 8.75
C SER A 40 11.91 0.10 7.38
N GLY A 41 10.66 0.54 7.24
CA GLY A 41 9.94 0.50 5.96
C GLY A 41 10.62 1.36 4.89
N HIS A 42 10.78 0.79 3.70
CA HIS A 42 11.35 1.47 2.53
C HIS A 42 10.24 1.87 1.56
N ALA A 43 10.19 3.14 1.16
CA ALA A 43 9.18 3.61 0.21
C ALA A 43 9.35 2.93 -1.16
N VAL A 44 8.25 2.42 -1.70
CA VAL A 44 8.17 1.73 -2.99
C VAL A 44 7.01 2.27 -3.83
N ASN A 45 7.15 2.22 -5.15
CA ASN A 45 6.06 2.48 -6.09
C ASN A 45 5.34 1.18 -6.50
N THR A 46 4.30 1.30 -7.33
CA THR A 46 3.52 0.18 -7.84
C THR A 46 4.38 -0.84 -8.59
N THR A 47 5.30 -0.42 -9.46
CA THR A 47 6.21 -1.34 -10.18
C THR A 47 7.09 -2.15 -9.22
N GLN A 48 7.69 -1.49 -8.23
CA GLN A 48 8.57 -2.13 -7.25
C GLN A 48 7.80 -3.11 -6.34
N ALA A 49 6.58 -2.75 -5.95
CA ALA A 49 5.70 -3.60 -5.16
C ALA A 49 5.34 -4.90 -5.90
N LEU A 50 4.97 -4.79 -7.19
CA LEU A 50 4.64 -5.96 -8.01
C LEU A 50 5.84 -6.89 -8.21
N GLN A 51 7.02 -6.32 -8.44
CA GLN A 51 8.24 -7.12 -8.54
C GLN A 51 8.48 -7.92 -7.25
N TRP A 52 8.31 -7.28 -6.10
CA TRP A 52 8.52 -7.93 -4.81
C TRP A 52 7.47 -9.04 -4.53
N LEU A 53 6.20 -8.81 -4.85
CA LEU A 53 5.13 -9.82 -4.71
C LEU A 53 5.40 -11.03 -5.61
N ALA A 54 5.82 -10.81 -6.86
CA ALA A 54 6.16 -11.89 -7.77
C ALA A 54 7.36 -12.73 -7.28
N ASP A 55 8.36 -12.08 -6.66
CA ASP A 55 9.51 -12.76 -6.05
C ASP A 55 9.13 -13.53 -4.77
N ALA A 56 8.15 -13.02 -4.01
CA ALA A 56 7.62 -13.65 -2.80
C ALA A 56 6.85 -14.94 -3.13
N GLU A 57 5.99 -14.92 -4.15
CA GLU A 57 5.24 -16.09 -4.63
C GLU A 57 6.16 -17.23 -5.11
N GLN A 58 7.30 -16.90 -5.69
CA GLN A 58 8.30 -17.88 -6.15
C GLN A 58 9.07 -18.54 -5.00
N THR A 59 8.96 -18.00 -3.78
CA THR A 59 9.55 -18.62 -2.59
C THR A 59 8.54 -19.63 -2.01
N PRO A 60 8.88 -20.93 -1.91
CA PRO A 60 7.90 -21.95 -1.50
C PRO A 60 7.29 -21.66 -0.13
N HIS A 61 5.97 -21.41 -0.12
CA HIS A 61 5.15 -21.33 1.07
C HIS A 61 5.13 -22.70 1.75
N GLY A 62 5.96 -22.85 2.79
CA GLY A 62 6.10 -24.11 3.53
C GLY A 62 7.54 -24.52 3.84
N MET A 63 8.55 -23.81 3.31
CA MET A 63 9.92 -23.96 3.78
C MET A 63 10.23 -22.88 4.82
N PRO A 64 10.56 -23.22 6.09
CA PRO A 64 11.09 -22.23 7.01
C PRO A 64 12.40 -21.71 6.39
N LYS A 65 12.48 -20.39 6.12
CA LYS A 65 13.76 -19.73 5.85
C LYS A 65 14.55 -19.60 7.16
N ALA A 66 15.04 -20.74 7.62
CA ALA A 66 16.18 -20.94 8.50
C ALA A 66 16.27 -22.45 8.72
N SER A 67 17.44 -23.03 8.48
CA SER A 67 17.78 -24.34 9.00
C SER A 67 17.32 -24.46 10.46
N GLU A 68 16.55 -25.50 10.78
CA GLU A 68 16.16 -25.89 12.15
C GLU A 68 17.36 -26.16 13.09
N ALA A 69 18.60 -26.00 12.61
CA ALA A 69 19.82 -26.23 13.36
C ALA A 69 20.12 -25.16 14.42
N ASP A 70 19.56 -23.95 14.35
CA ASP A 70 19.98 -22.80 15.18
C ASP A 70 18.83 -22.05 15.88
N GLY A 71 17.76 -22.71 16.34
CA GLY A 71 16.82 -22.17 17.34
C GLY A 71 16.16 -20.79 17.10
N LYS A 72 16.36 -20.17 15.94
CA LYS A 72 15.79 -18.88 15.53
C LYS A 72 14.48 -19.17 14.84
N GLN A 73 13.38 -18.92 15.56
CA GLN A 73 12.02 -19.03 15.04
C GLN A 73 11.90 -18.29 13.70
N GLY A 74 11.21 -18.93 12.75
CA GLY A 74 11.14 -18.57 11.34
C GLY A 74 11.02 -17.07 11.10
N GLN A 75 12.06 -16.50 10.49
CA GLN A 75 12.06 -15.09 10.10
C GLN A 75 11.02 -14.92 8.98
N SER A 76 9.96 -14.18 9.28
CA SER A 76 8.95 -13.82 8.28
C SER A 76 9.66 -13.24 7.06
N ALA A 77 9.35 -13.75 5.86
CA ALA A 77 9.59 -12.94 4.68
C ALA A 77 8.83 -11.61 4.91
N GLY A 78 9.40 -10.49 4.49
CA GLY A 78 8.78 -9.18 4.71
C GLY A 78 7.37 -9.05 4.12
N PHE A 79 6.78 -7.86 4.20
CA PHE A 79 5.50 -7.57 3.55
C PHE A 79 5.50 -6.19 2.91
N VAL A 80 4.70 -6.01 1.87
CA VAL A 80 4.45 -4.71 1.24
C VAL A 80 3.12 -4.14 1.75
N TRP A 81 3.15 -2.88 2.16
CA TRP A 81 1.97 -2.10 2.46
C TRP A 81 1.68 -1.13 1.32
N LEU A 82 0.47 -1.21 0.76
CA LEU A 82 -0.01 -0.34 -0.30
C LEU A 82 -1.26 0.41 0.17
N HIS A 83 -1.26 1.72 -0.01
CA HIS A 83 -2.39 2.58 0.28
C HIS A 83 -2.86 3.28 -1.00
N PHE A 84 -4.07 2.96 -1.46
CA PHE A 84 -4.65 3.53 -2.68
C PHE A 84 -5.81 4.47 -2.38
N ASN A 85 -5.95 5.47 -3.26
CA ASN A 85 -7.10 6.35 -3.31
C ASN A 85 -8.05 5.91 -4.44
N LEU A 86 -9.23 5.40 -4.08
CA LEU A 86 -10.21 4.93 -5.06
C LEU A 86 -10.89 6.06 -5.86
N ALA A 87 -10.62 7.33 -5.54
CA ALA A 87 -11.04 8.45 -6.39
C ALA A 87 -10.30 8.45 -7.75
N ASN A 88 -9.17 7.74 -7.88
CA ASN A 88 -8.53 7.53 -9.17
C ASN A 88 -9.23 6.39 -9.93
N ALA A 89 -9.75 6.71 -11.11
CA ALA A 89 -10.48 5.76 -11.97
C ALA A 89 -9.63 4.58 -12.46
N THR A 90 -8.30 4.68 -12.45
CA THR A 90 -7.40 3.59 -12.87
C THR A 90 -7.18 2.55 -11.76
N THR A 91 -7.36 2.92 -10.50
CA THR A 91 -6.99 2.11 -9.33
C THR A 91 -7.66 0.75 -9.31
N LEU A 92 -8.99 0.70 -9.48
CA LEU A 92 -9.72 -0.57 -9.43
C LEU A 92 -9.26 -1.54 -10.53
N SER A 93 -9.15 -1.04 -11.76
CA SER A 93 -8.69 -1.82 -12.91
C SER A 93 -7.25 -2.30 -12.72
N TRP A 94 -6.36 -1.44 -12.20
CA TRP A 94 -4.98 -1.81 -11.91
C TRP A 94 -4.91 -2.91 -10.85
N MET A 95 -5.65 -2.80 -9.75
CA MET A 95 -5.65 -3.83 -8.70
C MET A 95 -6.16 -5.18 -9.24
N GLN A 96 -7.23 -5.19 -10.02
CA GLN A 96 -7.77 -6.42 -10.63
C GLN A 96 -6.80 -7.09 -11.60
N GLN A 97 -5.94 -6.32 -12.26
CA GLN A 97 -4.97 -6.83 -13.23
C GLN A 97 -3.68 -7.31 -12.60
N ASN A 98 -3.29 -6.76 -11.45
CA ASN A 98 -1.94 -6.91 -10.91
C ASN A 98 -1.87 -7.54 -9.52
N LEU A 99 -2.96 -7.56 -8.76
CA LEU A 99 -2.99 -8.13 -7.40
C LEU A 99 -3.88 -9.38 -7.36
N GLN A 100 -3.41 -10.41 -6.66
CA GLN A 100 -4.17 -11.64 -6.43
C GLN A 100 -5.04 -11.48 -5.17
N LEU A 101 -6.13 -10.71 -5.27
CA LEU A 101 -7.04 -10.46 -4.15
C LEU A 101 -8.31 -11.33 -4.26
N PRO A 102 -8.90 -11.72 -3.12
CA PRO A 102 -10.15 -12.48 -3.12
C PRO A 102 -11.30 -11.66 -3.77
N PRO A 103 -12.24 -12.28 -4.50
CA PRO A 103 -13.41 -11.61 -5.04
C PRO A 103 -14.21 -10.79 -4.01
N GLU A 104 -14.30 -11.29 -2.78
CA GLU A 104 -15.00 -10.70 -1.63
C GLU A 104 -14.45 -9.32 -1.26
N PHE A 105 -13.16 -9.07 -1.54
CA PHE A 105 -12.56 -7.75 -1.36
C PHE A 105 -13.20 -6.73 -2.32
N TYR A 106 -13.32 -7.09 -3.60
CA TYR A 106 -13.93 -6.21 -4.61
C TYR A 106 -15.43 -6.04 -4.38
N GLU A 107 -16.14 -7.09 -3.95
CA GLU A 107 -17.53 -6.99 -3.54
C GLU A 107 -17.70 -6.03 -2.37
N THR A 108 -16.79 -6.10 -1.38
CA THR A 108 -16.75 -5.17 -0.23
C THR A 108 -16.54 -3.72 -0.65
N LEU A 109 -15.72 -3.46 -1.68
CA LEU A 109 -15.55 -2.12 -2.24
C LEU A 109 -16.85 -1.58 -2.89
N VAL A 110 -17.68 -2.46 -3.46
CA VAL A 110 -18.94 -2.08 -4.12
C VAL A 110 -20.08 -1.90 -3.12
N ASP A 111 -20.19 -2.79 -2.13
CA ASP A 111 -21.27 -2.81 -1.14
C ASP A 111 -21.34 -1.51 -0.32
N GLY A 112 -20.20 -0.85 -0.09
CA GLY A 112 -20.15 0.46 0.57
C GLY A 112 -20.69 0.45 2.01
N SER A 113 -20.81 -0.73 2.62
CA SER A 113 -21.37 -0.92 3.96
C SER A 113 -20.53 -0.18 5.00
N ARG A 114 -21.22 0.60 5.83
CA ARG A 114 -20.63 1.43 6.90
C ARG A 114 -20.57 0.71 8.24
N SER A 115 -20.70 -0.61 8.29
CA SER A 115 -20.50 -1.35 9.53
C SER A 115 -19.07 -1.85 9.59
N THR A 116 -18.44 -1.69 10.75
CA THR A 116 -17.16 -2.34 11.00
C THR A 116 -17.33 -3.85 10.96
N ARG A 117 -16.52 -4.53 10.15
CA ARG A 117 -16.53 -5.99 10.00
C ARG A 117 -15.16 -6.49 9.55
N VAL A 118 -14.89 -7.75 9.82
CA VAL A 118 -13.71 -8.47 9.33
C VAL A 118 -14.18 -9.84 8.85
N ASP A 119 -13.86 -10.15 7.61
CA ASP A 119 -14.13 -11.40 6.91
C ASP A 119 -12.79 -12.07 6.56
N PHE A 120 -12.78 -13.39 6.38
CA PHE A 120 -11.59 -14.14 5.97
C PHE A 120 -11.91 -14.99 4.74
N ALA A 121 -11.16 -14.81 3.66
CA ALA A 121 -11.34 -15.51 2.38
C ALA A 121 -9.99 -15.64 1.66
N ASP A 122 -9.74 -16.79 1.03
CA ASP A 122 -8.50 -17.11 0.28
C ASP A 122 -7.21 -16.69 1.01
N ASP A 123 -7.08 -17.06 2.29
CA ASP A 123 -5.94 -16.72 3.16
C ASP A 123 -5.71 -15.21 3.38
N HIS A 124 -6.71 -14.39 3.10
CA HIS A 124 -6.70 -12.95 3.35
C HIS A 124 -7.75 -12.55 4.39
N LEU A 125 -7.39 -11.60 5.25
CA LEU A 125 -8.32 -10.86 6.09
C LEU A 125 -8.82 -9.63 5.32
N ILE A 126 -10.13 -9.56 5.12
CA ILE A 126 -10.80 -8.42 4.48
C ILE A 126 -11.54 -7.66 5.57
N GLY A 127 -11.29 -6.36 5.67
CA GLY A 127 -11.86 -5.55 6.74
C GLY A 127 -12.52 -4.29 6.22
N VAL A 128 -13.64 -3.93 6.85
CA VAL A 128 -14.18 -2.57 6.77
C VAL A 128 -14.08 -1.95 8.15
N LEU A 129 -13.42 -0.80 8.22
CA LEU A 129 -13.24 -0.02 9.43
C LEU A 129 -13.88 1.34 9.21
N ASN A 130 -14.55 1.84 10.23
CA ASN A 130 -15.06 3.19 10.26
C ASN A 130 -14.07 4.04 11.03
N ASP A 131 -13.57 5.08 10.40
CA ASP A 131 -12.72 6.09 11.04
C ASP A 131 -13.51 7.38 11.22
N VAL A 132 -13.26 8.07 12.33
CA VAL A 132 -13.84 9.39 12.61
C VAL A 132 -12.78 10.43 12.32
N LEU A 133 -13.07 11.32 11.37
CA LEU A 133 -12.18 12.44 11.06
C LEU A 133 -12.20 13.41 12.25
N PHE A 134 -11.07 13.58 12.94
CA PHE A 134 -10.94 14.57 14.00
C PHE A 134 -10.66 15.94 13.37
N ASP A 135 -11.71 16.71 13.08
CA ASP A 135 -11.62 18.13 12.73
C ASP A 135 -12.26 18.98 13.84
N PHE A 136 -11.69 20.16 14.11
CA PHE A 136 -12.17 21.11 15.12
C PHE A 136 -13.53 21.73 14.77
N SER A 137 -14.06 21.48 13.56
CA SER A 137 -15.42 21.83 13.10
C SER A 137 -16.41 20.64 13.07
N PHE A 138 -16.17 19.65 13.95
CA PHE A 138 -16.80 18.33 13.97
C PHE A 138 -18.33 18.29 13.74
N ASP A 139 -18.72 17.59 12.66
CA ASP A 139 -20.05 17.02 12.50
C ASP A 139 -19.95 15.49 12.77
N PRO A 140 -20.56 14.96 13.85
CA PRO A 140 -20.53 13.54 14.21
C PRO A 140 -21.12 12.60 13.15
N SER A 141 -21.72 13.12 12.08
CA SER A 141 -22.16 12.33 10.93
C SER A 141 -21.04 11.97 9.94
N GLN A 142 -19.84 12.54 10.08
CA GLN A 142 -18.71 12.30 9.17
C GLN A 142 -17.87 11.09 9.59
N VAL A 143 -18.29 9.92 9.11
CA VAL A 143 -17.55 8.67 9.22
C VAL A 143 -16.87 8.38 7.87
N SER A 144 -15.54 8.19 7.89
CA SER A 144 -14.77 7.72 6.74
C SER A 144 -14.75 6.20 6.76
N THR A 145 -14.94 5.57 5.60
CA THR A 145 -14.86 4.13 5.46
C THR A 145 -13.49 3.75 4.90
N LEU A 146 -12.75 2.99 5.70
CA LEU A 146 -11.49 2.37 5.33
C LEU A 146 -11.76 0.91 4.99
N VAL A 147 -11.34 0.47 3.82
CA VAL A 147 -11.37 -0.95 3.44
C VAL A 147 -9.94 -1.46 3.42
N LEU A 148 -9.71 -2.64 3.99
CA LEU A 148 -8.39 -3.29 3.97
C LEU A 148 -8.49 -4.73 3.47
N CYS A 149 -7.37 -5.20 2.92
CA CYS A 149 -7.11 -6.60 2.64
C CYS A 149 -5.70 -6.92 3.16
N ALA A 150 -5.55 -7.95 3.99
CA ALA A 150 -4.26 -8.35 4.55
C ALA A 150 -4.02 -9.84 4.28
N GLY A 151 -3.00 -10.13 3.50
CA GLY A 151 -2.45 -11.47 3.28
C GLY A 151 -1.10 -11.65 3.99
N HIS A 152 -0.37 -12.70 3.62
CA HIS A 152 0.93 -13.03 4.22
C HIS A 152 2.02 -12.01 3.86
N ASP A 153 2.01 -11.54 2.62
CA ASP A 153 3.02 -10.69 2.01
C ASP A 153 2.47 -9.29 1.62
N LEU A 154 1.15 -9.10 1.66
CA LEU A 154 0.50 -7.85 1.26
C LEU A 154 -0.43 -7.30 2.35
N LEU A 155 -0.28 -6.02 2.67
CA LEU A 155 -1.31 -5.21 3.33
C LEU A 155 -1.80 -4.14 2.34
N LEU A 156 -3.06 -4.21 1.95
CA LEU A 156 -3.70 -3.23 1.08
C LEU A 156 -4.72 -2.43 1.88
N ILE A 157 -4.67 -1.10 1.76
CA ILE A 157 -5.62 -0.19 2.39
C ILE A 157 -6.19 0.75 1.34
N ILE A 158 -7.52 0.82 1.27
CA ILE A 158 -8.27 1.71 0.38
C ILE A 158 -9.01 2.74 1.22
N ILE A 159 -8.84 4.02 0.87
CA ILE A 159 -9.69 5.08 1.39
C ILE A 159 -10.70 5.53 0.34
N PHE A 160 -11.96 5.57 0.74
CA PHE A 160 -13.01 6.24 -0.03
C PHE A 160 -12.95 7.73 0.29
N SER A 161 -12.17 8.49 -0.47
CA SER A 161 -12.19 9.95 -0.36
C SER A 161 -13.49 10.50 -0.94
N LEU A 162 -14.59 10.42 -0.19
CA LEU A 162 -15.86 11.07 -0.52
C LEU A 162 -16.01 12.44 0.17
N PHE A 163 -15.13 12.80 1.09
CA PHE A 163 -15.21 14.06 1.83
C PHE A 163 -14.52 15.24 1.12
N LEU A 164 -13.46 15.02 0.32
CA LEU A 164 -12.79 16.11 -0.40
C LEU A 164 -13.64 16.72 -1.52
N LEU A 165 -14.54 15.96 -2.15
CA LEU A 165 -15.38 16.49 -3.22
C LEU A 165 -16.49 17.43 -2.69
N ARG A 166 -16.99 17.20 -1.46
CA ARG A 166 -17.98 18.12 -0.85
C ARG A 166 -17.33 19.40 -0.33
N TYR A 167 -16.13 19.34 0.24
CA TYR A 167 -15.45 20.56 0.70
C TYR A 167 -15.00 21.46 -0.45
N VAL A 168 -14.43 20.91 -1.53
CA VAL A 168 -14.00 21.73 -2.68
C VAL A 168 -15.17 22.36 -3.43
N THR A 169 -16.34 21.71 -3.47
CA THR A 169 -17.52 22.29 -4.13
C THR A 169 -18.21 23.36 -3.28
N THR A 170 -18.08 23.28 -1.95
CA THR A 170 -18.73 24.25 -1.04
C THR A 170 -17.87 25.49 -0.82
N SER A 171 -16.54 25.41 -0.93
CA SER A 171 -15.63 26.56 -0.79
C SER A 171 -15.53 27.48 -2.02
N ASN A 172 -16.29 27.22 -3.10
CA ASN A 172 -16.35 28.11 -4.29
C ASN A 172 -17.62 28.99 -4.34
N PHE A 173 -18.39 29.05 -3.26
CA PHE A 173 -19.51 29.98 -3.10
C PHE A 173 -19.47 30.66 -1.72
N ILE A 174 -18.44 31.48 -1.47
CA ILE A 174 -18.53 32.67 -0.61
C ILE A 174 -17.70 33.77 -1.24
#